data_AF-A0A077D3L0-F1
#
_entry.id   AF-A0A077D3L0-F1
#
_cell.length_a   1.000
_cell.length_b   1.000
_cell.length_c   1.000
_cell.angle_alpha   90.00
_cell.angle_beta   90.00
_cell.angle_gamma   90.00
#
_symmetry.space_group_name_H-M   'P 1'
#
loop_
_entity.id
_entity.type
_entity.pdbx_description
1 polymer ?
#
loop_
_entity_poly.entity_id
_entity_poly.type
_entity_poly.pdbx_seq_one_letter_code
_entity_poly.pdbx_strand_id
1 'polypeptide(L)'
;ISPAMLLDNGIPWVILGHSERRNVFGENDELVAEKVAHALEVGVKVIACIGEKLEEREAGKTEEVVFRQTKAIANKIKNWDNVVV
;
A
#
# COMPACT_ATOMS: atom_id res chain seq x y z
N ILE A 1 12.31 -3.36 10.00
CA ILE A 1 13.04 -2.28 9.32
C ILE A 1 12.09 -1.10 9.22
N SER A 2 12.49 0.07 9.70
CA SER A 2 11.66 1.29 9.64
C SER A 2 11.92 2.09 8.36
N PRO A 3 11.01 2.98 7.95
CA PRO A 3 11.26 3.89 6.82
C PRO A 3 12.51 4.76 7.01
N ALA A 4 12.80 5.21 8.24
CA ALA A 4 13.98 6.00 8.53
C ALA A 4 15.28 5.22 8.27
N MET A 5 15.32 3.94 8.65
CA MET A 5 16.45 3.06 8.34
C MET A 5 16.68 2.91 6.83
N LEU A 6 15.62 2.92 6.01
CA LEU A 6 15.76 2.85 4.55
C LEU A 6 16.46 4.09 4.01
N LEU A 7 16.06 5.28 4.45
CA LEU A 7 16.68 6.53 4.03
C LEU A 7 18.14 6.63 4.47
N ASP A 8 18.45 6.23 5.71
CA ASP A 8 19.83 6.20 6.22
C ASP A 8 20.75 5.30 5.37
N ASN A 9 20.17 4.29 4.71
CA ASN A 9 20.89 3.40 3.78
C ASN A 9 20.78 3.84 2.32
N GLY A 10 20.25 5.04 2.04
CA GLY A 10 20.10 5.56 0.68
C GLY A 10 19.05 4.83 -0.17
N ILE A 11 18.09 4.14 0.45
CA ILE A 11 17.00 3.40 -0.21
C ILE A 11 15.77 4.31 -0.25
N PRO A 12 15.39 4.88 -1.42
CA PRO A 12 14.36 5.91 -1.48
C PRO A 12 12.94 5.37 -1.71
N TRP A 13 12.78 4.06 -1.96
CA TRP A 13 11.50 3.43 -2.28
C TRP A 13 11.19 2.23 -1.39
N VAL A 14 9.89 2.02 -1.13
CA VAL A 14 9.38 0.83 -0.45
C VAL A 14 8.13 0.29 -1.14
N ILE A 15 7.99 -1.03 -1.20
CA ILE A 15 6.77 -1.71 -1.65
C ILE A 15 5.89 -1.99 -0.43
N LEU A 16 4.63 -1.54 -0.47
CA LEU A 16 3.65 -1.74 0.60
C LEU A 16 2.36 -2.31 0.04
N GLY A 17 1.72 -3.19 0.81
CA GLY A 17 0.45 -3.82 0.40
C GLY A 17 0.59 -4.95 -0.64
N HIS A 18 1.81 -5.48 -0.86
CA HIS A 18 2.01 -6.61 -1.78
C HIS A 18 1.06 -7.77 -1.45
N SER A 19 0.56 -8.46 -2.47
CA SER A 19 -0.48 -9.50 -2.32
C SER A 19 -0.10 -10.59 -1.33
N GLU A 20 1.17 -10.99 -1.29
CA GLU A 20 1.71 -11.95 -0.31
C GLU A 20 1.59 -11.44 1.13
N ARG A 21 1.84 -10.14 1.36
CA ARG A 21 1.70 -9.54 2.70
C ARG A 21 0.24 -9.47 3.14
N ARG A 22 -0.68 -9.21 2.22
CA ARG A 22 -2.12 -9.21 2.50
C ARG A 22 -2.63 -10.62 2.78
N ASN A 23 -2.26 -11.58 1.93
CA ASN A 23 -2.84 -12.92 1.93
C ASN A 23 -2.16 -13.90 2.91
N VAL A 24 -0.84 -13.81 3.08
CA VAL A 24 -0.07 -14.71 3.94
C VAL A 24 0.12 -14.10 5.33
N PHE A 25 0.42 -12.80 5.40
CA PHE A 25 0.70 -12.10 6.66
C PHE A 25 -0.51 -11.35 7.23
N GLY A 26 -1.64 -11.33 6.50
CA GLY A 26 -2.89 -10.75 7.00
C GLY A 26 -2.90 -9.22 7.09
N GLU A 27 -2.06 -8.52 6.31
CA GLU A 27 -2.07 -7.06 6.30
C GLU A 27 -3.37 -6.53 5.68
N ASN A 28 -4.23 -5.93 6.52
CA ASN A 28 -5.50 -5.33 6.09
C ASN A 28 -5.30 -3.94 5.47
N ASP A 29 -6.37 -3.38 4.91
CA ASP A 29 -6.32 -2.13 4.15
C ASP A 29 -5.93 -0.94 5.03
N GLU A 30 -6.45 -0.88 6.25
CA GLU A 30 -6.16 0.18 7.20
C GLU A 30 -4.68 0.18 7.60
N LEU A 31 -4.13 -1.00 7.90
CA LEU A 31 -2.71 -1.15 8.25
C LEU A 31 -1.81 -0.77 7.07
N VAL A 32 -2.16 -1.19 5.85
CA VAL A 32 -1.39 -0.79 4.66
C VAL A 32 -1.45 0.72 4.49
N ALA A 33 -2.64 1.34 4.61
CA ALA A 33 -2.80 2.78 4.50
C ALA A 33 -1.99 3.56 5.55
N GLU A 34 -1.94 3.08 6.79
CA GLU A 34 -1.12 3.65 7.86
C GLU A 34 0.38 3.56 7.56
N LYS A 35 0.85 2.43 7.02
CA LYS A 35 2.23 2.28 6.57
C LYS A 35 2.57 3.20 5.40
N VAL A 36 1.66 3.35 4.43
CA VAL A 36 1.85 4.27 3.30
C VAL A 36 2.00 5.70 3.81
N ALA A 37 1.09 6.15 4.67
CA ALA A 37 1.16 7.50 5.24
C ALA A 37 2.45 7.72 6.02
N HIS A 38 2.84 6.77 6.87
CA HIS A 38 4.06 6.87 7.66
C HIS A 38 5.34 6.85 6.79
N ALA A 39 5.40 6.02 5.75
CA ALA A 39 6.53 5.99 4.84
C ALA A 39 6.73 7.34 4.12
N LEU A 40 5.63 7.94 3.64
CA LEU A 40 5.64 9.24 2.98
C LEU A 40 6.00 10.38 3.95
N GLU A 41 5.50 10.34 5.19
CA GLU A 41 5.84 11.33 6.23
C GLU A 41 7.34 11.37 6.51
N VAL A 42 7.99 10.20 6.50
CA VAL A 42 9.44 10.07 6.70
C VAL A 42 10.22 10.46 5.43
N GLY A 43 9.57 10.54 4.27
CA GLY A 43 10.18 10.92 2.98
C GLY A 43 10.58 9.74 2.09
N VAL A 44 10.16 8.51 2.43
CA VAL A 44 10.33 7.33 1.57
C VAL A 44 9.18 7.30 0.55
N LYS A 45 9.52 7.14 -0.73
CA LYS A 45 8.53 7.00 -1.80
C LYS A 45 7.90 5.60 -1.78
N VAL A 46 6.65 5.48 -2.21
CA VAL A 46 5.86 4.26 -2.01
C VAL A 46 5.39 3.67 -3.34
N ILE A 47 5.61 2.37 -3.50
CA ILE A 47 4.90 1.53 -4.47
C ILE A 47 3.76 0.85 -3.71
N ALA A 48 2.53 1.27 -3.92
CA ALA A 48 1.35 0.83 -3.20
C ALA A 48 0.59 -0.22 -3.99
N CYS A 49 0.75 -1.49 -3.62
CA CYS A 49 0.09 -2.58 -4.32
C CYS A 49 -1.39 -2.71 -3.89
N ILE A 50 -2.25 -2.81 -4.90
CA ILE A 50 -3.67 -3.15 -4.79
C ILE A 50 -4.01 -4.26 -5.78
N GLY A 51 -5.10 -4.99 -5.50
CA GLY A 51 -5.56 -6.07 -6.36
C GLY A 51 -6.47 -7.03 -5.63
N GLU A 52 -7.31 -7.69 -6.43
CA GLU A 52 -8.22 -8.73 -6.02
C GLU A 52 -7.60 -10.13 -6.10
N LYS A 53 -8.22 -11.09 -5.42
CA LYS A 53 -7.95 -12.52 -5.59
C LYS A 53 -8.65 -13.07 -6.82
N LEU A 54 -8.21 -14.24 -7.27
CA LEU A 54 -8.83 -14.92 -8.41
C LEU A 54 -10.33 -15.14 -8.21
N GLU A 55 -10.75 -15.56 -7.02
CA GLU A 55 -12.16 -15.81 -6.71
C GLU A 55 -13.00 -14.52 -6.69
N GLU A 56 -12.39 -13.40 -6.27
CA GLU A 56 -13.04 -12.08 -6.30
C GLU A 56 -13.21 -11.60 -7.74
N ARG A 57 -12.21 -11.83 -8.60
CA ARG A 57 -12.29 -11.53 -10.03
C ARG A 57 -13.37 -12.35 -10.74
N GLU A 58 -13.42 -13.66 -10.51
CA GLU A 58 -14.43 -14.55 -11.07
C GLU A 58 -15.85 -14.22 -10.58
N ALA A 59 -15.96 -13.65 -9.37
CA ALA A 59 -17.20 -13.13 -8.82
C ALA A 59 -17.56 -11.70 -9.29
N GLY A 60 -16.77 -11.09 -10.18
CA GLY A 60 -17.01 -9.75 -10.70
C GLY A 60 -16.76 -8.61 -9.68
N LYS A 61 -15.93 -8.85 -8.65
CA LYS A 61 -15.67 -7.91 -7.56
C LYS A 61 -14.37 -7.11 -7.69
N THR A 62 -13.68 -7.19 -8.84
CA THR A 62 -12.39 -6.50 -9.05
C THR A 62 -12.48 -5.02 -8.68
N GLU A 63 -13.46 -4.28 -9.21
CA GLU A 63 -13.62 -2.84 -8.92
C GLU A 63 -13.91 -2.56 -7.45
N GLU A 64 -14.75 -3.37 -6.81
CA GLU A 64 -15.08 -3.23 -5.38
C GLU A 64 -13.82 -3.38 -4.51
N VAL A 65 -12.99 -4.37 -4.80
CA VAL A 65 -11.78 -4.67 -4.03
C VAL A 65 -10.73 -3.59 -4.24
N VAL A 66 -10.41 -3.23 -5.48
CA VAL A 66 -9.39 -2.20 -5.74
C VAL A 66 -9.85 -0.82 -5.27
N PHE A 67 -11.15 -0.51 -5.35
CA PHE A 67 -11.71 0.72 -4.80
C PHE A 67 -11.57 0.77 -3.28
N ARG A 68 -11.93 -0.31 -2.56
CA ARG A 68 -11.81 -0.39 -1.10
C ARG A 68 -10.36 -0.17 -0.65
N GLN A 69 -9.42 -0.88 -1.27
CA GLN A 69 -7.99 -0.79 -0.95
C GLN A 69 -7.41 0.60 -1.25
N THR A 70 -7.73 1.16 -2.42
CA THR A 70 -7.27 2.51 -2.82
C THR A 70 -7.87 3.59 -1.94
N LYS A 71 -9.16 3.48 -1.60
CA LYS A 71 -9.86 4.43 -0.73
C LYS A 71 -9.26 4.47 0.66
N ALA A 72 -8.85 3.32 1.22
CA ALA A 72 -8.18 3.28 2.52
C ALA A 72 -6.90 4.13 2.51
N ILE A 73 -6.08 4.01 1.45
CA ILE A 73 -4.88 4.83 1.25
C ILE A 73 -5.25 6.30 1.07
N ALA A 74 -6.18 6.61 0.18
CA ALA A 74 -6.64 7.98 -0.10
C ALA A 74 -7.22 8.70 1.12
N ASN A 75 -7.80 7.98 2.07
CA ASN A 75 -8.28 8.56 3.33
C ASN A 75 -7.15 9.00 4.28
N LYS A 76 -5.94 8.45 4.11
CA LYS A 76 -4.77 8.76 4.97
C LYS A 76 -3.79 9.75 4.34
N ILE A 77 -3.78 9.86 3.01
CA ILE A 77 -2.82 10.72 2.29
C ILE A 77 -3.53 11.70 1.36
N LYS A 78 -2.98 12.91 1.22
CA LYS A 78 -3.51 13.94 0.31
C LYS A 78 -2.66 14.14 -0.94
N ASN A 79 -1.34 13.99 -0.81
CA ASN A 79 -0.39 14.14 -1.91
C ASN A 79 0.06 12.76 -2.41
N TRP A 80 0.00 12.55 -3.73
CA TRP A 80 0.35 11.31 -4.42
C TRP A 80 1.63 11.41 -5.29
N ASP A 81 2.34 12.56 -5.30
CA ASP A 81 3.53 12.82 -6.14
C ASP A 81 4.65 11.78 -5.94
N ASN A 82 4.70 11.16 -4.76
CA ASN A 82 5.69 10.15 -4.37
C ASN A 82 5.07 8.75 -4.21
N VAL A 83 3.92 8.50 -4.84
CA VAL A 83 3.23 7.21 -4.83
C VAL A 83 3.09 6.68 -6.25
N VAL A 84 3.45 5.42 -6.45
CA VAL A 84 3.13 4.64 -7.65
C VAL A 84 2.17 3.54 -7.23
N VAL A 85 1.08 3.35 -7.98
CA VAL A 85 0.11 2.26 -7.78
C VAL A 85 0.28 1.24 -8.90
#